data_AF-A0A497NXT4-F1
#
_entry.id   AF-A0A497NXT4-F1
#
_cell.length_a   1.000
_cell.length_b   1.000
_cell.length_c   1.000
_cell.angle_alpha   90.00
_cell.angle_beta   90.00
_cell.angle_gamma   90.00
#
_symmetry.space_group_name_H-M   'P 1'
#
loop_
_entity.id
_entity.type
_entity.pdbx_description
1 polymer ?
#
loop_
_entity_poly.entity_id
_entity_poly.type
_entity_poly.pdbx_seq_one_letter_code
_entity_poly.pdbx_strand_id
1 'polypeptide(L)'
;MINFLIEKGVLGLVPVGTTCEFVYLSEEERKRIIEFVVDEVNGRVPVIAGIGASSTLSALRLTKYAEDVERTLFSLSRHIIYVQLIKGAFNISMN
;
A
#
# COMPACT_ATOMS: atom_id res chain seq x y z
N MET A 1 -7.85 -8.90 13.06
CA MET A 1 -6.71 -9.54 12.38
C MET A 1 -5.43 -8.70 12.46
N ILE A 2 -5.46 -7.39 12.11
CA ILE A 2 -4.29 -6.49 12.15
C ILE A 2 -3.56 -6.55 13.50
N ASN A 3 -4.26 -6.23 14.60
CA ASN A 3 -3.67 -6.23 15.94
C ASN A 3 -3.09 -7.60 16.33
N PHE A 4 -3.81 -8.68 16.02
CA PHE A 4 -3.35 -10.04 16.27
C PHE A 4 -2.02 -10.35 15.56
N LEU A 5 -1.87 -10.00 14.28
CA LEU A 5 -0.63 -10.24 13.54
C LEU A 5 0.54 -9.42 14.11
N ILE A 6 0.30 -8.15 14.45
CA ILE A 6 1.29 -7.28 15.07
C ILE A 6 1.73 -7.85 16.42
N GLU A 7 0.79 -8.27 17.27
CA GLU A 7 1.07 -8.93 18.56
C GLU A 7 1.87 -10.24 18.40
N LYS A 8 1.72 -10.93 17.27
CA LYS A 8 2.52 -12.12 16.93
C LYS A 8 3.90 -11.80 16.36
N GLY A 9 4.25 -10.52 16.21
CA GLY A 9 5.61 -10.09 15.85
C GLY A 9 5.90 -10.07 14.35
N VAL A 10 4.88 -9.89 13.50
CA VAL A 10 5.13 -9.67 12.06
C VAL A 10 5.93 -8.39 11.82
N LEU A 11 6.81 -8.40 10.83
CA LEU A 11 7.67 -7.27 10.50
C LEU A 11 6.97 -6.19 9.65
N GLY A 12 5.74 -6.44 9.22
CA GLY A 12 4.97 -5.54 8.36
C GLY A 12 3.71 -6.21 7.83
N LEU A 13 2.85 -5.41 7.20
CA LEU A 13 1.60 -5.87 6.59
C LEU A 13 1.58 -5.53 5.10
N VAL A 14 0.98 -6.41 4.30
CA VAL A 14 0.81 -6.23 2.86
C VAL A 14 -0.68 -6.39 2.51
N PRO A 15 -1.50 -5.35 2.72
CA PRO A 15 -2.90 -5.41 2.35
C PRO A 15 -3.06 -5.43 0.82
N VAL A 16 -4.18 -6.02 0.35
CA VAL A 16 -4.54 -6.02 -1.08
C VAL A 16 -3.50 -6.76 -1.96
N GLY A 17 -2.80 -7.74 -1.38
CA GLY A 17 -1.98 -8.69 -2.13
C GLY A 17 -2.81 -9.77 -2.84
N THR A 18 -2.16 -10.67 -3.58
CA THR A 18 -2.83 -11.81 -4.23
C THR A 18 -3.60 -12.68 -3.24
N THR A 19 -3.09 -12.86 -2.02
CA THR A 19 -3.75 -13.59 -0.93
C THR A 19 -5.06 -12.94 -0.47
N CYS A 20 -5.20 -11.63 -0.66
CA CYS A 20 -6.46 -10.92 -0.40
C CYS A 20 -7.41 -10.94 -1.62
N GLU A 21 -7.05 -11.69 -2.67
CA GLU A 21 -7.83 -11.82 -3.91
C GLU A 21 -8.21 -10.48 -4.54
N PHE A 22 -7.26 -9.54 -4.59
CA PHE A 22 -7.49 -8.16 -5.03
C PHE A 22 -8.14 -8.01 -6.42
N VAL A 23 -8.09 -9.06 -7.25
CA VAL A 23 -8.70 -9.10 -8.59
C VAL A 23 -10.23 -9.03 -8.55
N TYR A 24 -10.86 -9.35 -7.42
CA TYR A 24 -12.31 -9.25 -7.23
C TYR A 24 -12.74 -7.94 -6.57
N LEU A 25 -11.80 -7.05 -6.25
CA LEU A 25 -12.07 -5.77 -5.62
C LEU A 25 -12.03 -4.64 -6.65
N SER A 26 -12.99 -3.72 -6.54
CA SER A 26 -12.94 -2.43 -7.25
C SER A 26 -11.73 -1.60 -6.80
N GLU A 27 -11.33 -0.62 -7.61
CA GLU A 27 -10.24 0.29 -7.25
C GLU A 27 -10.55 1.04 -5.95
N GLU A 28 -11.81 1.43 -5.75
CA GLU A 28 -12.33 2.14 -4.59
C GLU A 28 -12.29 1.28 -3.31
N GLU A 29 -12.68 0.01 -3.40
CA GLU A 29 -12.57 -0.92 -2.26
C GLU A 29 -11.12 -1.12 -1.86
N ARG A 30 -10.23 -1.28 -2.85
CA ARG A 30 -8.80 -1.41 -2.60
C ARG A 30 -8.22 -0.20 -1.88
N LYS A 31 -8.59 1.01 -2.33
CA LYS A 31 -8.20 2.28 -1.68
C LYS A 31 -8.66 2.32 -0.22
N ARG A 32 -9.94 2.04 0.04
CA ARG A 32 -10.50 2.00 1.40
C ARG A 32 -9.81 0.99 2.30
N ILE A 33 -9.46 -0.20 1.78
CA ILE A 33 -8.73 -1.21 2.56
C ILE A 33 -7.33 -0.71 2.91
N ILE A 34 -6.63 -0.09 1.97
CA ILE A 34 -5.30 0.48 2.21
C ILE A 34 -5.38 1.55 3.30
N GLU A 35 -6.29 2.51 3.17
CA GLU A 35 -6.53 3.58 4.16
C GLU A 35 -6.84 3.00 5.54
N PHE A 36 -7.82 2.09 5.64
CA PHE A 36 -8.17 1.43 6.89
C PHE A 36 -6.99 0.71 7.55
N VAL A 37 -6.20 -0.03 6.76
CA VAL A 37 -5.05 -0.78 7.30
C VAL A 37 -3.96 0.18 7.77
N VAL A 38 -3.68 1.24 7.02
CA VAL A 38 -2.70 2.25 7.40
C VAL A 38 -3.12 2.95 8.70
N ASP A 39 -4.38 3.39 8.79
CA ASP A 39 -4.94 4.05 9.96
C ASP A 39 -4.92 3.15 11.18
N GLU A 40 -5.40 1.90 11.04
CA GLU A 40 -5.41 0.93 12.13
C GLU A 40 -3.97 0.62 12.57
N VAL A 41 -3.02 0.41 11.65
CA VAL A 41 -1.62 0.13 11.98
C VAL A 41 -0.98 1.27 12.75
N ASN A 42 -1.31 2.52 12.41
CA ASN A 42 -0.85 3.72 13.14
C ASN A 42 0.67 3.72 13.38
N GLY A 43 1.45 3.42 12.34
CA GLY A 43 2.91 3.42 12.39
C GLY A 43 3.59 2.30 13.20
N ARG A 44 2.85 1.35 13.77
CA ARG A 44 3.41 0.27 14.59
C ARG A 44 4.33 -0.68 13.82
N VAL A 45 4.01 -0.93 12.55
CA VAL A 45 4.81 -1.71 11.61
C VAL A 45 4.69 -1.10 10.20
N PRO A 46 5.65 -1.33 9.29
CA PRO A 46 5.51 -0.93 7.89
C PRO A 46 4.27 -1.53 7.22
N VAL A 47 3.63 -0.76 6.34
CA VAL A 47 2.55 -1.22 5.47
C VAL A 47 2.99 -1.08 4.01
N ILE A 48 2.88 -2.17 3.24
CA ILE A 48 3.18 -2.18 1.80
C ILE A 48 1.85 -2.34 1.05
N ALA A 49 1.37 -1.27 0.42
CA ALA A 49 0.13 -1.29 -0.33
C ALA A 49 0.24 -2.18 -1.60
N GLY A 50 -0.69 -3.12 -1.77
CA GLY A 50 -0.83 -3.90 -2.99
C GLY A 50 -1.39 -3.09 -4.16
N ILE A 51 -0.51 -2.62 -5.05
CA ILE A 51 -0.85 -1.77 -6.21
C ILE A 51 -0.93 -2.52 -7.56
N GLY A 52 -0.85 -3.85 -7.54
CA GLY A 52 -0.92 -4.67 -8.76
C GLY A 52 -2.25 -4.48 -9.50
N ALA A 53 -2.20 -4.30 -10.82
CA ALA A 53 -3.40 -4.17 -11.65
C ALA A 53 -3.12 -4.67 -13.07
N SER A 54 -4.17 -5.06 -13.80
CA SER A 54 -4.10 -5.48 -15.20
C SER A 54 -3.90 -4.29 -16.17
N SER A 55 -3.96 -3.06 -15.66
CA SER A 55 -3.85 -1.82 -16.42
C SER A 55 -2.79 -0.92 -15.81
N THR A 56 -1.85 -0.46 -16.64
CA THR A 56 -0.78 0.47 -16.22
C THR A 56 -1.36 1.76 -15.60
N LEU A 57 -2.44 2.29 -16.17
CA LEU A 57 -3.08 3.49 -15.65
C LEU A 57 -3.72 3.26 -14.27
N SER A 58 -4.31 2.08 -14.06
CA SER A 58 -4.91 1.73 -12.78
C SER A 58 -3.84 1.48 -11.72
N ALA A 59 -2.75 0.82 -12.08
CA ALA A 59 -1.58 0.67 -11.22
C ALA A 59 -1.00 2.05 -10.83
N LEU A 60 -0.93 2.99 -11.78
CA LEU A 60 -0.48 4.36 -11.51
C LEU A 60 -1.40 5.10 -10.53
N ARG A 61 -2.72 5.03 -10.71
CA ARG A 61 -3.69 5.67 -9.79
C ARG A 61 -3.58 5.10 -8.37
N LEU A 62 -3.45 3.78 -8.25
CA LEU A 62 -3.26 3.13 -6.95
C LEU A 62 -1.91 3.48 -6.32
N THR A 63 -0.87 3.62 -7.14
CA THR A 63 0.46 4.08 -6.68
C THR A 63 0.38 5.49 -6.12
N LYS A 64 -0.22 6.43 -6.85
CA LYS A 64 -0.40 7.82 -6.38
C LYS A 64 -1.21 7.87 -5.09
N TYR A 65 -2.32 7.14 -5.03
CA TYR A 65 -3.13 7.08 -3.82
C TYR A 65 -2.37 6.52 -2.61
N ALA A 66 -1.58 5.45 -2.80
CA ALA A 66 -0.77 4.89 -1.72
C ALA A 66 0.26 5.90 -1.18
N GLU A 67 0.88 6.71 -2.05
CA GLU A 67 1.78 7.80 -1.63
C GLU A 67 1.06 8.89 -0.82
N ASP A 68 -0.17 9.25 -1.21
CA ASP A 68 -0.96 10.29 -0.55
C ASP A 68 -1.43 9.86 0.85
N VAL A 69 -1.91 8.62 0.99
CA VAL A 69 -2.32 8.05 2.28
C VAL A 69 -1.14 7.96 3.24
N GLU A 70 0.04 7.57 2.76
CA GLU A 70 1.25 7.52 3.59
C GLU A 70 1.72 8.91 4.04
N ARG A 71 1.63 9.93 3.16
CA ARG A 71 1.91 11.33 3.54
C ARG A 71 0.96 11.87 4.61
N THR A 72 -0.23 11.29 4.73
CA THR A 72 -1.21 11.66 5.75
C THR A 72 -0.80 11.13 7.14
N LEU A 73 0.07 10.11 7.21
CA LEU A 73 0.50 9.45 8.45
C LEU A 73 1.79 10.01 9.11
N PHE A 74 2.09 11.31 8.93
CA PHE A 74 3.25 12.02 9.50
C PHE A 74 4.55 11.90 8.68
N SER A 75 5.16 13.05 8.39
CA SER A 75 6.39 13.36 7.61
C SER A 75 7.71 12.64 8.02
N LEU A 76 7.67 11.51 8.72
CA LEU A 76 8.86 10.80 9.19
C LEU A 76 8.64 9.29 9.19
N SER A 77 8.70 8.65 8.02
CA SER A 77 8.96 7.21 7.96
C SER A 77 9.65 6.84 6.67
N ARG A 78 10.82 6.23 6.81
CA ARG A 78 11.82 6.01 5.76
C ARG A 78 11.55 4.70 5.01
N HIS A 79 10.29 4.32 4.80
CA HIS A 79 9.91 2.92 4.57
C HIS A 79 9.03 2.72 3.33
N ILE A 80 9.58 3.09 2.17
CA ILE A 80 9.03 2.76 0.86
C ILE A 80 10.10 2.02 0.04
N ILE A 81 10.14 0.68 0.14
CA ILE A 81 11.05 -0.12 -0.69
C ILE A 81 10.42 -0.42 -2.06
N TYR A 82 9.08 -0.55 -2.15
CA TYR A 82 8.44 -1.06 -3.36
C TYR A 82 8.01 0.01 -4.39
N VAL A 83 7.56 1.20 -3.97
CA VAL A 83 7.25 2.28 -4.93
C VAL A 83 8.53 2.78 -5.60
N GLN A 84 9.66 2.83 -4.88
CA GLN A 84 10.98 3.12 -5.46
C GLN A 84 11.40 2.10 -6.53
N LEU A 85 11.13 0.80 -6.30
CA LEU A 85 11.44 -0.26 -7.26
C LEU A 85 10.62 -0.13 -8.56
N ILE A 86 9.33 0.18 -8.48
CA ILE A 86 8.49 0.40 -9.69
C ILE A 86 8.86 1.69 -10.41
N LYS A 87 9.17 2.78 -9.67
CA LYS A 87 9.73 4.01 -10.26
C LYS A 87 11.00 3.72 -11.08
N GLY A 88 11.89 2.88 -10.53
CA GLY A 88 13.11 2.45 -11.21
C GLY A 88 12.87 1.50 -12.39
N ALA A 89 11.91 0.58 -12.27
CA ALA A 89 11.63 -0.43 -13.31
C ALA A 89 10.86 0.11 -14.52
N PHE A 90 9.99 1.10 -14.33
CA PHE A 90 9.12 1.60 -15.39
C PHE A 90 9.42 3.04 -15.83
N ASN A 91 10.47 3.67 -15.28
CA ASN A 91 10.85 5.06 -15.59
C ASN A 91 9.66 6.03 -15.54
N ILE A 92 8.74 5.77 -14.60
CA ILE A 92 7.49 6.53 -14.48
C ILE A 92 7.84 7.84 -13.76
N SER A 93 8.06 8.88 -14.56
CA SER A 93 8.08 10.27 -14.10
C SER A 93 6.65 10.65 -13.69
N MET A 94 6.42 10.84 -12.40
CA MET A 94 5.20 11.45 -11.88
C MET A 94 5.47 12.93 -11.67
N ASN A 95 5.13 13.75 -12.68
CA ASN A 95 4.77 15.15 -12.46
C ASN A 95 3.35 15.25 -11.86
#